data_AF-A0A9C6XRW9-F1
#
_entry.id   AF-A0A9C6XRW9-F1
#
_cell.length_a   1.000
_cell.length_b   1.000
_cell.length_c   1.000
_cell.angle_alpha   90.00
_cell.angle_beta   90.00
_cell.angle_gamma   90.00
#
_symmetry.space_group_name_H-M   'P 1'
#
loop_
_entity.id
_entity.type
_entity.pdbx_description
1 polymer ?
#
loop_
_entity_poly.entity_id
_entity_poly.type
_entity_poly.pdbx_seq_one_letter_code
_entity_poly.pdbx_strand_id
1 'polypeptide(L)'
;MYTIFLREHNRIAKELHKINPNWHDESLFQETRKIVMAEFQSITYGEWLPWLIGKQAMVEYELGPSPSGYSNGYQANVDPRTANDFTAAAFRIFHSLIQDNIWLDRNGSTWGALVDVRADVVTSGGLQGVIEGMLYQPSQVQDSHITNQIKNRMFAQGKLYGTDVISTDIYRGRDHGLPTYNDYREFCGLRRATDWEDFSDTISQKDIKVLQSLYASHDDVDSYVGAVLEQQKSSLQPASITSPTFQCIVADQFYRTKFGDPYFFDFNGPSKPFTQAQLQQIHQRSASKLLCDNIPGLKSVPRFAFVMLGVNENKEVKCAELPILDLSHWGDDFSFDNS
;
A
#
# COMPACT_ATOMS: atom_id res chain seq x y z
N MET A 1 1.79 11.15 5.36
CA MET A 1 0.45 10.50 5.28
C MET A 1 -0.38 10.59 6.55
N TYR A 2 0.11 10.26 7.75
CA TYR A 2 -0.68 10.42 9.00
C TYR A 2 -1.35 11.80 9.14
N THR A 3 -0.59 12.88 8.92
CA THR A 3 -1.14 14.24 8.94
C THR A 3 -2.23 14.48 7.89
N ILE A 4 -2.15 13.82 6.73
CA ILE A 4 -3.16 13.94 5.66
C ILE A 4 -4.49 13.34 6.12
N PHE A 5 -4.48 12.10 6.62
CA PHE A 5 -5.71 11.45 7.11
C PHE A 5 -6.30 12.14 8.35
N LEU A 6 -5.45 12.69 9.23
CA LEU A 6 -5.92 13.52 10.35
C LEU A 6 -6.63 14.79 9.86
N ARG A 7 -6.05 15.48 8.86
CA ARG A 7 -6.68 16.65 8.25
C ARG A 7 -7.97 16.27 7.54
N GLU A 8 -8.01 15.13 6.87
CA GLU A 8 -9.20 14.67 6.14
C GLU A 8 -10.35 14.38 7.10
N HIS A 9 -10.07 13.67 8.20
CA HIS A 9 -11.04 13.46 9.27
C HIS A 9 -11.61 14.80 9.76
N ASN A 10 -10.75 15.75 10.11
CA ASN A 10 -11.20 17.07 10.60
C ASN A 10 -11.94 17.89 9.52
N ARG A 11 -11.61 17.73 8.24
CA ARG A 11 -12.29 18.37 7.12
C ARG A 11 -13.71 17.82 6.98
N ILE A 12 -13.84 16.49 6.90
CA ILE A 12 -15.13 15.80 6.78
C ILE A 12 -16.01 16.10 8.00
N ALA A 13 -15.49 15.99 9.22
CA ALA A 13 -16.26 16.28 10.45
C ALA A 13 -16.84 17.70 10.47
N LYS A 14 -16.07 18.70 10.02
CA LYS A 14 -16.53 20.10 9.92
C LYS A 14 -17.65 20.26 8.90
N GLU A 15 -17.53 19.62 7.74
CA GLU A 15 -18.58 19.70 6.71
C GLU A 15 -19.84 18.94 7.15
N LEU A 16 -19.71 17.76 7.75
CA LEU A 16 -20.83 17.03 8.31
C LEU A 16 -21.54 17.81 9.42
N HIS A 17 -20.83 18.52 10.28
CA HIS A 17 -21.45 19.37 11.30
C HIS A 17 -22.25 20.54 10.69
N LYS A 18 -21.81 21.09 9.55
CA LYS A 18 -22.60 22.12 8.84
C LYS A 18 -23.87 21.55 8.22
N ILE A 19 -23.80 20.33 7.71
CA ILE A 19 -24.93 19.62 7.08
C ILE A 19 -25.91 19.14 8.15
N ASN A 20 -25.41 18.64 9.27
CA ASN A 20 -26.16 18.08 10.38
C ASN A 20 -25.83 18.81 11.71
N PRO A 21 -26.34 20.04 11.93
CA PRO A 21 -25.98 20.85 13.10
C PRO A 21 -26.37 20.23 14.45
N ASN A 22 -27.33 19.30 14.44
CA ASN A 22 -27.85 18.65 15.64
C ASN A 22 -27.10 17.37 16.03
N TRP A 23 -26.17 16.88 15.20
CA TRP A 23 -25.38 15.70 15.55
C TRP A 23 -24.48 15.97 16.74
N HIS A 24 -24.48 15.04 17.70
CA HIS A 24 -23.54 15.04 18.80
C HIS A 24 -22.12 14.69 18.31
N ASP A 25 -21.11 15.09 19.08
CA ASP A 25 -19.69 14.86 18.77
C ASP A 25 -19.38 13.38 18.47
N GLU A 26 -19.99 12.45 19.20
CA GLU A 26 -19.78 11.01 18.97
C GLU A 26 -20.31 10.55 17.60
N SER A 27 -21.50 11.01 17.20
CA SER A 27 -22.07 10.69 15.88
C SER A 27 -21.21 11.28 14.77
N LEU A 28 -20.75 12.53 14.92
CA LEU A 28 -19.83 13.16 13.98
C LEU A 28 -18.52 12.37 13.88
N PHE A 29 -17.93 11.97 15.01
CA PHE A 29 -16.69 11.22 15.03
C PHE A 29 -16.82 9.86 14.33
N GLN A 30 -17.84 9.06 14.68
CA GLN A 30 -17.99 7.71 14.12
C GLN A 30 -18.32 7.74 12.63
N GLU A 31 -19.20 8.64 12.18
CA GLU A 31 -19.54 8.72 10.75
C GLU A 31 -18.34 9.24 9.94
N THR A 32 -17.62 10.25 10.46
CA THR A 32 -16.38 10.73 9.83
C THR A 32 -15.33 9.61 9.75
N ARG A 33 -15.11 8.88 10.85
CA ARG A 33 -14.17 7.75 10.91
C ARG A 33 -14.52 6.71 9.85
N LYS A 34 -15.80 6.36 9.73
CA LYS A 34 -16.31 5.39 8.77
C LYS A 34 -16.07 5.83 7.33
N ILE A 35 -16.32 7.09 6.98
CA ILE A 35 -16.00 7.64 5.65
C ILE A 35 -14.49 7.57 5.38
N VAL A 36 -13.64 8.03 6.31
CA VAL A 36 -12.18 8.00 6.13
C VAL A 36 -11.64 6.57 5.96
N MET A 37 -12.19 5.60 6.70
CA MET A 37 -11.86 4.19 6.52
C MET A 37 -12.25 3.68 5.13
N ALA A 38 -13.40 4.09 4.62
CA ALA A 38 -13.86 3.73 3.29
C ALA A 38 -13.00 4.35 2.18
N GLU A 39 -12.58 5.61 2.33
CA GLU A 39 -11.60 6.23 1.42
C GLU A 39 -10.29 5.45 1.42
N PHE A 40 -9.79 5.08 2.60
CA PHE A 40 -8.56 4.30 2.73
C PHE A 40 -8.67 2.93 2.06
N GLN A 41 -9.77 2.20 2.28
CA GLN A 41 -10.03 0.90 1.64
C GLN A 41 -10.16 1.05 0.11
N SER A 42 -10.95 2.01 -0.36
CA SER A 42 -11.14 2.29 -1.79
C SER A 42 -9.81 2.58 -2.49
N ILE A 43 -8.99 3.48 -1.94
CA ILE A 43 -7.66 3.82 -2.49
C ILE A 43 -6.72 2.61 -2.43
N THR A 44 -6.69 1.88 -1.31
CA THR A 44 -5.79 0.74 -1.13
C THR A 44 -6.07 -0.36 -2.14
N TYR A 45 -7.32 -0.82 -2.26
CA TYR A 45 -7.69 -1.93 -3.13
C TYR A 45 -7.90 -1.52 -4.59
N GLY A 46 -8.29 -0.26 -4.85
CA GLY A 46 -8.60 0.24 -6.18
C GLY A 46 -7.41 0.90 -6.90
N GLU A 47 -6.55 1.63 -6.18
CA GLU A 47 -5.45 2.39 -6.81
C GLU A 47 -4.06 1.84 -6.51
N TRP A 48 -3.79 1.34 -5.30
CA TRP A 48 -2.44 0.97 -4.87
C TRP A 48 -2.13 -0.52 -5.08
N LEU A 49 -2.98 -1.41 -4.55
CA LEU A 49 -2.80 -2.86 -4.58
C LEU A 49 -2.60 -3.44 -6.00
N PRO A 50 -3.27 -2.96 -7.06
CA PRO A 50 -3.04 -3.47 -8.42
C PRO A 50 -1.60 -3.33 -8.93
N TRP A 51 -0.86 -2.32 -8.46
CA TRP A 51 0.56 -2.16 -8.78
C TRP A 51 1.45 -3.07 -7.95
N LEU A 52 1.00 -3.41 -6.74
CA LEU A 52 1.74 -4.25 -5.83
C LEU A 52 1.76 -5.71 -6.28
N ILE A 53 0.58 -6.26 -6.58
CA ILE A 53 0.39 -7.69 -6.89
C ILE A 53 0.04 -7.95 -8.37
N GLY A 54 -0.11 -6.90 -9.18
CA GLY A 54 -0.38 -7.03 -10.60
C GLY A 54 -1.83 -7.39 -10.94
N LYS A 55 -2.21 -7.14 -12.20
CA LYS A 55 -3.61 -7.30 -12.66
C LYS A 55 -4.12 -8.73 -12.58
N GLN A 56 -3.25 -9.71 -12.81
CA GLN A 56 -3.65 -11.13 -12.80
C GLN A 56 -4.08 -11.55 -11.39
N ALA A 57 -3.26 -11.32 -10.37
CA ALA A 57 -3.62 -11.63 -8.99
C ALA A 57 -4.85 -10.83 -8.52
N MET A 58 -5.01 -9.56 -8.94
CA MET A 58 -6.22 -8.78 -8.64
C MET A 58 -7.51 -9.46 -9.15
N VAL A 59 -7.45 -10.10 -10.32
CA VAL A 59 -8.58 -10.83 -10.90
C VAL A 59 -8.77 -12.18 -10.22
N GLU A 60 -7.71 -12.96 -10.07
CA GLU A 60 -7.77 -14.31 -9.47
C GLU A 60 -8.28 -14.30 -8.04
N TYR A 61 -7.90 -13.29 -7.25
CA TYR A 61 -8.35 -13.13 -5.86
C TYR A 61 -9.56 -12.18 -5.73
N GLU A 62 -10.11 -11.66 -6.83
CA GLU A 62 -11.27 -10.75 -6.82
C GLU A 62 -11.10 -9.53 -5.89
N LEU A 63 -9.90 -8.95 -5.85
CA LEU A 63 -9.53 -7.95 -4.84
C LEU A 63 -10.00 -6.53 -5.16
N GLY A 64 -10.31 -6.23 -6.42
CA GLY A 64 -10.79 -4.90 -6.81
C GLY A 64 -12.13 -4.55 -6.16
N PRO A 65 -12.35 -3.29 -5.73
CA PRO A 65 -13.67 -2.81 -5.37
C PRO A 65 -14.65 -2.90 -6.55
N SER A 66 -15.95 -2.89 -6.28
CA SER A 66 -16.96 -2.76 -7.32
C SER A 66 -16.73 -1.50 -8.15
N PRO A 67 -16.85 -1.54 -9.49
CA PRO A 67 -16.76 -0.33 -10.31
C PRO A 67 -17.85 0.71 -9.98
N SER A 68 -18.98 0.26 -9.42
CA SER A 68 -20.05 1.13 -8.95
C SER A 68 -21.01 0.39 -8.01
N GLY A 69 -21.60 1.09 -7.05
CA GLY A 69 -22.52 0.48 -6.10
C GLY A 69 -21.86 -0.62 -5.28
N TYR A 70 -22.66 -1.60 -4.86
CA TYR A 70 -22.21 -2.63 -3.92
C TYR A 70 -21.56 -3.83 -4.63
N SER A 71 -20.64 -4.48 -3.94
CA SER A 71 -20.19 -5.84 -4.23
C SER A 71 -20.79 -6.83 -3.20
N ASN A 72 -20.83 -8.12 -3.56
CA ASN A 72 -21.12 -9.19 -2.62
C ASN A 72 -19.81 -9.93 -2.40
N GLY A 73 -19.37 -10.05 -1.15
CA GLY A 73 -18.07 -10.68 -0.89
C GLY A 73 -17.87 -11.17 0.54
N TYR A 74 -18.51 -10.55 1.54
CA TYR A 74 -18.29 -10.96 2.93
C TYR A 74 -18.50 -12.46 3.15
N GLN A 75 -17.50 -13.09 3.76
CA GLN A 75 -17.45 -14.52 4.07
C GLN A 75 -17.11 -14.70 5.56
N ALA A 76 -18.08 -15.16 6.35
CA ALA A 76 -17.94 -15.30 7.79
C ALA A 76 -16.91 -16.35 8.24
N ASN A 77 -16.51 -17.26 7.35
CA ASN A 77 -15.52 -18.31 7.58
C ASN A 77 -14.09 -17.92 7.16
N VAL A 78 -13.90 -16.75 6.55
CA VAL A 78 -12.57 -16.23 6.23
C VAL A 78 -11.96 -15.63 7.50
N ASP A 79 -10.75 -16.04 7.85
CA ASP A 79 -10.02 -15.50 9.00
C ASP A 79 -9.30 -14.20 8.62
N PRO A 80 -9.74 -13.02 9.12
CA PRO A 80 -9.17 -11.73 8.73
C PRO A 80 -7.88 -11.40 9.48
N ARG A 81 -7.39 -12.27 10.37
CA ARG A 81 -6.14 -12.03 11.11
C ARG A 81 -4.97 -11.89 10.15
N THR A 82 -4.00 -11.07 10.56
CA THR A 82 -2.75 -10.91 9.82
C THR A 82 -1.86 -12.13 10.05
N ALA A 83 -1.43 -12.74 8.95
CA ALA A 83 -0.55 -13.90 8.94
C ALA A 83 0.88 -13.50 9.30
N ASN A 84 1.59 -14.43 9.94
CA ASN A 84 2.94 -14.19 10.46
C ASN A 84 3.92 -13.88 9.32
N ASP A 85 3.91 -14.73 8.30
CA ASP A 85 4.69 -14.66 7.06
C ASP A 85 4.47 -13.37 6.26
N PHE A 86 3.23 -12.87 6.22
CA PHE A 86 2.94 -11.57 5.64
C PHE A 86 3.72 -10.44 6.33
N THR A 87 3.71 -10.40 7.68
CA THR A 87 4.35 -9.29 8.43
C THR A 87 5.87 -9.44 8.62
N ALA A 88 6.33 -10.68 8.77
CA ALA A 88 7.72 -10.98 9.09
C ALA A 88 8.59 -11.15 7.83
N ALA A 89 7.98 -11.36 6.64
CA ALA A 89 8.71 -11.48 5.38
C ALA A 89 8.05 -10.76 4.20
N ALA A 90 6.86 -11.18 3.75
CA ALA A 90 6.36 -10.79 2.42
C ALA A 90 6.16 -9.27 2.27
N PHE A 91 5.58 -8.62 3.27
CA PHE A 91 5.34 -7.17 3.26
C PHE A 91 6.59 -6.35 3.65
N ARG A 92 7.73 -7.00 3.88
CA ARG A 92 9.04 -6.33 4.05
C ARG A 92 9.73 -6.07 2.72
N ILE A 93 9.25 -6.65 1.62
CA ILE A 93 9.80 -6.48 0.27
C ILE A 93 9.91 -4.99 -0.12
N PHE A 94 9.07 -4.13 0.45
CA PHE A 94 9.14 -2.69 0.25
C PHE A 94 10.44 -2.04 0.68
N HIS A 95 11.23 -2.67 1.57
CA HIS A 95 12.53 -2.16 1.96
C HIS A 95 13.51 -2.03 0.78
N SER A 96 13.32 -2.79 -0.31
CA SER A 96 14.10 -2.63 -1.54
C SER A 96 13.68 -1.41 -2.37
N LEU A 97 12.44 -0.93 -2.21
CA LEU A 97 11.92 0.20 -2.98
C LEU A 97 12.34 1.56 -2.42
N ILE A 98 13.01 1.56 -1.27
CA ILE A 98 13.33 2.75 -0.51
C ILE A 98 14.52 3.50 -1.12
N GLN A 99 14.34 4.80 -1.35
CA GLN A 99 15.37 5.72 -1.86
C GLN A 99 16.39 6.13 -0.78
N ASP A 100 17.58 6.55 -1.23
CA ASP A 100 18.63 7.08 -0.33
C ASP A 100 18.30 8.45 0.28
N ASN A 101 17.52 9.25 -0.45
CA ASN A 101 17.15 10.63 -0.10
C ASN A 101 15.67 10.88 -0.39
N ILE A 102 15.12 11.92 0.22
CA ILE A 102 13.74 12.37 -0.02
C ILE A 102 13.76 13.63 -0.85
N TRP A 103 12.90 13.73 -1.87
CA TRP A 103 12.63 15.00 -2.54
C TRP A 103 11.68 15.89 -1.70
N LEU A 104 11.94 17.18 -1.67
CA LEU A 104 11.12 18.20 -0.99
C LEU A 104 10.32 19.06 -1.96
N ASP A 105 10.40 18.78 -3.25
CA ASP A 105 9.58 19.40 -4.27
C ASP A 105 9.54 18.52 -5.52
N ARG A 106 8.74 18.97 -6.48
CA ARG A 106 8.61 18.34 -7.79
C ARG A 106 9.84 18.45 -8.70
N ASN A 107 10.81 19.30 -8.36
CA ASN A 107 12.03 19.54 -9.15
C ASN A 107 13.21 18.68 -8.67
N GLY A 108 13.02 17.91 -7.61
CA GLY A 108 14.03 17.04 -7.04
C GLY A 108 15.00 17.74 -6.08
N SER A 109 14.60 18.84 -5.45
CA SER A 109 15.35 19.38 -4.32
C SER A 109 15.41 18.34 -3.22
N THR A 110 16.60 17.86 -2.89
CA THR A 110 16.77 16.74 -1.96
C THR A 110 16.89 17.20 -0.52
N TRP A 111 16.27 16.46 0.38
CA TRP A 111 16.56 16.49 1.80
C TRP A 111 17.40 15.29 2.19
N GLY A 112 18.64 15.58 2.61
CA GLY A 112 19.50 14.71 3.41
C GLY A 112 19.50 13.22 3.04
N ALA A 113 19.84 12.40 4.03
CA ALA A 113 19.69 10.95 3.95
C ALA A 113 18.34 10.54 4.56
N LEU A 114 17.67 9.56 3.96
CA LEU A 114 16.39 9.05 4.46
C LEU A 114 16.45 8.59 5.93
N VAL A 115 17.56 7.97 6.35
CA VAL A 115 17.74 7.44 7.72
C VAL A 115 17.85 8.52 8.79
N ASP A 116 18.09 9.76 8.37
CA ASP A 116 18.16 10.94 9.24
C ASP A 116 16.83 11.70 9.26
N VAL A 117 15.79 11.20 8.58
CA VAL A 117 14.46 11.82 8.54
C VAL A 117 13.81 11.70 9.92
N ARG A 118 13.75 12.81 10.64
CA ARG A 118 12.94 12.94 11.86
C ARG A 118 11.66 13.71 11.52
N ALA A 119 10.84 13.96 12.54
CA ALA A 119 9.70 14.86 12.41
C ALA A 119 10.11 16.25 11.87
N ASP A 120 11.40 16.62 12.02
CA ASP A 120 11.98 17.87 11.56
C ASP A 120 11.93 18.07 10.04
N VAL A 121 11.86 17.00 9.24
CA VAL A 121 11.78 17.10 7.77
C VAL A 121 10.46 17.71 7.34
N VAL A 122 9.37 17.32 8.00
CA VAL A 122 8.05 17.90 7.77
C VAL A 122 7.99 19.35 8.27
N THR A 123 8.75 19.70 9.32
CA THR A 123 8.81 21.09 9.81
C THR A 123 9.74 22.00 9.00
N SER A 124 10.79 21.45 8.38
CA SER A 124 11.82 22.22 7.67
C SER A 124 11.52 22.35 6.17
N GLY A 125 11.15 21.25 5.50
CA GLY A 125 10.73 21.23 4.10
C GLY A 125 9.25 21.52 3.89
N GLY A 126 8.46 21.53 4.97
CA GLY A 126 7.01 21.67 4.93
C GLY A 126 6.31 20.41 4.43
N LEU A 127 5.10 20.15 4.94
CA LEU A 127 4.31 19.00 4.51
C LEU A 127 4.03 18.99 3.00
N GLN A 128 3.78 20.17 2.41
CA GLN A 128 3.54 20.28 0.97
C GLN A 128 4.74 19.80 0.17
N GLY A 129 5.94 20.29 0.48
CA GLY A 129 7.15 19.94 -0.25
C GLY A 129 7.45 18.45 -0.20
N VAL A 130 7.35 17.84 0.99
CA VAL A 130 7.53 16.38 1.15
C VAL A 130 6.52 15.60 0.31
N ILE A 131 5.25 16.00 0.29
CA ILE A 131 4.23 15.31 -0.51
C ILE A 131 4.45 15.51 -2.01
N GLU A 132 4.82 16.72 -2.44
CA GLU A 132 5.21 16.94 -3.84
C GLU A 132 6.38 16.03 -4.19
N GLY A 133 7.45 15.98 -3.40
CA GLY A 133 8.54 15.05 -3.61
C GLY A 133 8.10 13.59 -3.71
N MET A 134 7.21 13.12 -2.81
CA MET A 134 6.65 11.76 -2.87
C MET A 134 5.85 11.47 -4.16
N LEU A 135 5.21 12.48 -4.75
CA LEU A 135 4.42 12.32 -5.99
C LEU A 135 5.27 12.27 -7.26
N TYR A 136 6.48 12.84 -7.23
CA TYR A 136 7.33 12.99 -8.42
C TYR A 136 8.65 12.22 -8.35
N GLN A 137 9.10 11.82 -7.16
CA GLN A 137 10.29 10.99 -7.00
C GLN A 137 9.96 9.53 -7.33
N PRO A 138 10.69 8.89 -8.27
CA PRO A 138 10.55 7.46 -8.51
C PRO A 138 10.94 6.65 -7.27
N SER A 139 10.26 5.54 -7.00
CA SER A 139 10.78 4.54 -6.05
C SER A 139 11.99 3.81 -6.64
N GLN A 140 12.74 3.11 -5.79
CA GLN A 140 13.62 2.04 -6.27
C GLN A 140 12.76 0.87 -6.79
N VAL A 141 13.40 -0.08 -7.46
CA VAL A 141 12.76 -1.30 -7.95
C VAL A 141 12.93 -2.45 -6.96
N GLN A 142 12.13 -3.50 -7.13
CA GLN A 142 12.30 -4.72 -6.34
C GLN A 142 13.47 -5.53 -6.90
N ASP A 143 14.59 -5.52 -6.19
CA ASP A 143 15.77 -6.34 -6.47
C ASP A 143 16.66 -6.48 -5.22
N SER A 144 17.80 -7.16 -5.37
CA SER A 144 18.80 -7.31 -4.30
C SER A 144 19.66 -6.05 -4.06
N HIS A 145 19.47 -4.97 -4.84
CA HIS A 145 20.26 -3.75 -4.75
C HIS A 145 19.68 -2.77 -3.73
N ILE A 146 19.84 -3.15 -2.47
CA ILE A 146 19.36 -2.35 -1.33
C ILE A 146 20.31 -1.18 -1.10
N THR A 147 19.72 0.00 -0.90
CA THR A 147 20.48 1.23 -0.74
C THR A 147 21.36 1.22 0.51
N ASN A 148 22.47 1.96 0.47
CA ASN A 148 23.42 2.01 1.59
C ASN A 148 22.78 2.56 2.87
N GLN A 149 21.77 3.41 2.72
CA GLN A 149 21.01 3.97 3.83
C GLN A 149 20.26 2.86 4.58
N ILE A 150 19.54 1.99 3.89
CA ILE A 150 18.80 0.88 4.50
C ILE A 150 19.73 -0.24 4.98
N LYS A 151 20.78 -0.54 4.23
CA LYS A 151 21.68 -1.65 4.56
C LYS A 151 22.70 -1.32 5.65
N ASN A 152 23.18 -0.09 5.77
CA ASN A 152 24.32 0.20 6.66
C ASN A 152 24.08 1.36 7.63
N ARG A 153 23.04 2.17 7.43
CA ARG A 153 22.89 3.45 8.15
C ARG A 153 21.53 3.64 8.81
N MET A 154 20.63 2.66 8.75
CA MET A 154 19.32 2.78 9.37
C MET A 154 19.48 3.00 10.88
N PHE A 155 18.83 4.03 11.41
CA PHE A 155 18.96 4.43 12.82
C PHE A 155 20.39 4.73 13.29
N ALA A 156 21.29 5.16 12.40
CA ALA A 156 22.66 5.51 12.77
C ALA A 156 22.74 6.71 13.74
N GLN A 157 21.76 7.62 13.71
CA GLN A 157 21.66 8.76 14.65
C GLN A 157 22.97 9.55 14.78
N GLY A 158 23.62 9.87 13.66
CA GLY A 158 24.90 10.58 13.62
C GLY A 158 26.15 9.72 13.83
N LYS A 159 26.02 8.41 14.03
CA LYS A 159 27.15 7.46 14.05
C LYS A 159 27.58 7.06 12.63
N LEU A 160 28.76 6.46 12.51
CA LEU A 160 29.31 5.99 11.23
C LEU A 160 28.46 4.85 10.62
N TYR A 161 27.95 3.95 11.47
CA TYR A 161 27.13 2.81 11.09
C TYR A 161 25.84 2.77 11.91
N GLY A 162 24.79 2.25 11.29
CA GLY A 162 23.50 1.95 11.91
C GLY A 162 23.21 0.44 11.88
N THR A 163 21.94 0.11 11.76
CA THR A 163 21.43 -1.26 11.65
C THR A 163 21.28 -1.63 10.18
N ASP A 164 21.62 -2.87 9.83
CA ASP A 164 21.27 -3.47 8.53
C ASP A 164 19.85 -4.03 8.61
N VAL A 165 18.91 -3.33 7.97
CA VAL A 165 17.49 -3.71 7.96
C VAL A 165 17.29 -5.07 7.30
N ILE A 166 18.03 -5.38 6.25
CA ILE A 166 17.86 -6.63 5.50
C ILE A 166 18.36 -7.80 6.32
N SER A 167 19.50 -7.65 6.99
CA SER A 167 19.97 -8.67 7.95
C SER A 167 18.96 -8.90 9.08
N THR A 168 18.27 -7.83 9.49
CA THR A 168 17.23 -7.88 10.53
C THR A 168 15.99 -8.62 10.03
N ASP A 169 15.56 -8.38 8.79
CA ASP A 169 14.42 -9.09 8.19
C ASP A 169 14.71 -10.60 8.04
N ILE A 170 15.92 -10.97 7.60
CA ILE A 170 16.36 -12.37 7.53
C ILE A 170 16.34 -13.00 8.92
N TYR A 171 16.95 -12.35 9.90
CA TYR A 171 16.97 -12.85 11.28
C TYR A 171 15.55 -12.94 11.87
N ARG A 172 14.68 -11.96 11.58
CA ARG A 172 13.29 -11.93 12.03
C ARG A 172 12.50 -13.10 11.46
N GLY A 173 12.71 -13.46 10.19
CA GLY A 173 12.11 -14.64 9.59
C GLY A 173 12.45 -15.92 10.37
N ARG A 174 13.71 -16.07 10.78
CA ARG A 174 14.18 -17.20 11.59
C ARG A 174 13.61 -17.18 13.01
N ASP A 175 13.62 -16.01 13.67
CA ASP A 175 13.03 -15.79 15.00
C ASP A 175 11.55 -16.17 15.02
N HIS A 176 10.82 -15.86 13.96
CA HIS A 176 9.41 -16.16 13.79
C HIS A 176 9.12 -17.59 13.32
N GLY A 177 10.16 -18.41 13.11
CA GLY A 177 10.02 -19.79 12.65
C GLY A 177 9.33 -19.90 11.29
N LEU A 178 9.59 -18.96 10.38
CA LEU A 178 9.00 -19.02 9.04
C LEU A 178 9.50 -20.25 8.28
N PRO A 179 8.63 -20.95 7.52
CA PRO A 179 9.03 -21.90 6.48
C PRO A 179 10.08 -21.34 5.54
N THR A 180 10.81 -22.22 4.85
CA THR A 180 11.87 -21.80 3.94
C THR A 180 11.32 -21.27 2.62
N TYR A 181 12.17 -20.66 1.81
CA TYR A 181 11.79 -20.18 0.48
C TYR A 181 11.17 -21.29 -0.35
N ASN A 182 11.74 -22.49 -0.31
CA ASN A 182 11.25 -23.61 -1.13
C ASN A 182 9.88 -24.12 -0.67
N ASP A 183 9.58 -24.05 0.64
CA ASP A 183 8.27 -24.38 1.17
C ASP A 183 7.20 -23.37 0.71
N TYR A 184 7.53 -22.06 0.70
CA TYR A 184 6.60 -21.05 0.20
C TYR A 184 6.40 -21.10 -1.31
N ARG A 185 7.44 -21.45 -2.08
CA ARG A 185 7.28 -21.70 -3.52
C ARG A 185 6.22 -22.77 -3.77
N GLU A 186 6.35 -23.91 -3.08
CA GLU A 186 5.39 -25.01 -3.19
C GLU A 186 3.99 -24.59 -2.73
N PHE A 187 3.88 -23.91 -1.59
CA PHE A 187 2.61 -23.39 -1.08
C PHE A 187 1.92 -22.46 -2.09
N CYS A 188 2.70 -21.61 -2.76
CA CYS A 188 2.22 -20.67 -3.77
C CYS A 188 2.11 -21.26 -5.19
N GLY A 189 2.19 -22.59 -5.33
CA GLY A 189 1.96 -23.29 -6.60
C GLY A 189 3.13 -23.25 -7.58
N LEU A 190 4.30 -22.75 -7.15
CA LEU A 190 5.54 -22.90 -7.90
C LEU A 190 6.14 -24.30 -7.67
N ARG A 191 6.96 -24.75 -8.61
CA ARG A 191 7.66 -26.04 -8.47
C ARG A 191 8.67 -25.95 -7.32
N ARG A 192 8.55 -26.85 -6.33
CA ARG A 192 9.61 -27.06 -5.33
C ARG A 192 10.92 -27.42 -6.04
N ALA A 193 11.99 -26.70 -5.73
CA ALA A 193 13.33 -27.02 -6.22
C ALA A 193 13.83 -28.32 -5.58
N THR A 194 14.46 -29.17 -6.38
CA THR A 194 15.14 -30.40 -5.95
C THR A 194 16.66 -30.30 -6.03
N ASP A 195 17.14 -29.25 -6.68
CA ASP A 195 18.53 -28.82 -6.73
C ASP A 195 18.59 -27.29 -6.86
N TRP A 196 19.80 -26.73 -6.98
CA TRP A 196 19.98 -25.29 -7.11
C TRP A 196 19.55 -24.75 -8.47
N GLU A 197 19.71 -25.55 -9.51
CA GLU A 197 19.42 -25.22 -10.90
C GLU A 197 17.91 -25.05 -11.13
N ASP A 198 17.07 -25.75 -10.36
CA ASP A 198 15.61 -25.59 -10.35
C ASP A 198 15.14 -24.17 -9.94
N PHE A 199 15.99 -23.34 -9.33
CA PHE A 199 15.69 -21.92 -9.08
C PHE A 199 15.80 -21.03 -10.33
N SER A 200 16.34 -21.53 -11.45
CA SER A 200 16.54 -20.74 -12.68
C SER A 200 15.24 -20.33 -13.39
N ASP A 201 14.11 -20.89 -12.95
CA ASP A 201 12.77 -20.49 -13.38
C ASP A 201 12.42 -19.06 -12.96
N THR A 202 13.02 -18.54 -11.89
CA THR A 202 12.70 -17.22 -11.30
C THR A 202 13.95 -16.43 -10.91
N ILE A 203 15.06 -17.07 -10.52
CA ILE A 203 16.28 -16.43 -10.03
C ILE A 203 17.38 -16.50 -11.09
N SER A 204 18.22 -15.46 -11.17
CA SER A 204 19.33 -15.42 -12.12
C SER A 204 20.42 -16.45 -11.79
N GLN A 205 21.09 -16.99 -12.81
CA GLN A 205 22.19 -17.95 -12.59
C GLN A 205 23.34 -17.38 -11.75
N LYS A 206 23.54 -16.06 -11.79
CA LYS A 206 24.53 -15.37 -10.97
C LYS A 206 24.15 -15.47 -9.50
N ASP A 207 22.90 -15.20 -9.17
CA ASP A 207 22.42 -15.18 -7.78
C ASP A 207 22.28 -16.61 -7.22
N ILE A 208 21.92 -17.59 -8.05
CA ILE A 208 21.95 -19.02 -7.69
C ILE A 208 23.35 -19.43 -7.21
N LYS A 209 24.42 -19.03 -7.92
CA LYS A 209 25.80 -19.33 -7.51
C LYS A 209 26.16 -18.67 -6.17
N VAL A 210 25.63 -17.48 -5.90
CA VAL A 210 25.82 -16.82 -4.61
C VAL A 210 25.09 -17.60 -3.50
N LEU A 211 23.83 -18.00 -3.73
CA LEU A 211 23.08 -18.84 -2.78
C LEU A 211 23.79 -20.15 -2.47
N GLN A 212 24.28 -20.86 -3.51
CA GLN A 212 25.08 -22.08 -3.40
C GLN A 212 26.30 -21.92 -2.49
N SER A 213 26.92 -20.73 -2.47
CA SER A 213 28.09 -20.45 -1.63
C SER A 213 27.76 -20.08 -0.18
N LEU A 214 26.49 -19.73 0.11
CA LEU A 214 26.05 -19.20 1.40
C LEU A 214 25.19 -20.19 2.20
N TYR A 215 24.41 -21.03 1.52
CA TYR A 215 23.49 -21.99 2.12
C TYR A 215 23.96 -23.42 1.84
N ALA A 216 23.77 -24.32 2.80
CA ALA A 216 24.19 -25.71 2.69
C ALA A 216 23.31 -26.51 1.70
N SER A 217 21.99 -26.25 1.73
CA SER A 217 21.02 -26.82 0.80
C SER A 217 20.13 -25.74 0.18
N HIS A 218 19.59 -26.02 -1.01
CA HIS A 218 18.56 -25.19 -1.65
C HIS A 218 17.28 -25.11 -0.82
N ASP A 219 17.03 -26.13 0.00
CA ASP A 219 15.92 -26.17 0.97
C ASP A 219 16.12 -25.25 2.18
N ASP A 220 17.35 -24.76 2.45
CA ASP A 220 17.66 -23.94 3.64
C ASP A 220 17.52 -22.43 3.39
N VAL A 221 17.22 -22.01 2.15
CA VAL A 221 17.19 -20.60 1.78
C VAL A 221 16.08 -19.88 2.54
N ASP A 222 16.43 -18.80 3.27
CA ASP A 222 15.44 -17.97 3.96
C ASP A 222 14.45 -17.35 2.97
N SER A 223 13.18 -17.33 3.33
CA SER A 223 12.07 -16.92 2.46
C SER A 223 12.21 -15.52 1.90
N TYR A 224 12.67 -14.58 2.72
CA TYR A 224 12.95 -13.22 2.27
C TYR A 224 14.09 -13.18 1.23
N VAL A 225 15.15 -13.96 1.44
CA VAL A 225 16.32 -13.99 0.55
C VAL A 225 15.97 -14.58 -0.81
N GLY A 226 15.26 -15.72 -0.82
CA GLY A 226 14.83 -16.32 -2.08
C GLY A 226 13.87 -15.42 -2.84
N ALA A 227 12.83 -14.93 -2.17
CA ALA A 227 11.77 -14.14 -2.82
C ALA A 227 12.28 -12.78 -3.35
N VAL A 228 13.23 -12.11 -2.69
CA VAL A 228 13.78 -10.83 -3.21
C VAL A 228 14.69 -11.02 -4.44
N LEU A 229 15.17 -12.23 -4.68
CA LEU A 229 16.00 -12.57 -5.84
C LEU A 229 15.18 -13.03 -7.05
N GLU A 230 13.91 -13.35 -6.86
CA GLU A 230 13.03 -13.69 -7.96
C GLU A 230 12.86 -12.49 -8.90
N GLN A 231 12.89 -12.77 -10.20
CA GLN A 231 12.68 -11.80 -11.25
C GLN A 231 11.32 -12.03 -11.90
N GLN A 232 10.56 -10.95 -12.08
CA GLN A 232 9.35 -11.01 -12.89
C GLN A 232 9.74 -11.24 -14.36
N LYS A 233 9.51 -12.45 -14.88
CA LYS A 233 9.69 -12.78 -16.31
C LYS A 233 8.56 -12.28 -17.22
N SER A 234 7.54 -11.61 -16.66
CA SER A 234 6.37 -11.15 -17.40
C SER A 234 6.69 -9.96 -18.32
N SER A 235 6.39 -10.12 -19.61
CA SER A 235 6.36 -9.04 -20.61
C SER A 235 5.08 -8.19 -20.55
N LEU A 236 4.12 -8.53 -19.69
CA LEU A 236 2.82 -7.87 -19.58
C LEU A 236 2.87 -6.81 -18.47
N GLN A 237 2.75 -5.54 -18.89
CA GLN A 237 2.69 -4.39 -18.01
C GLN A 237 1.25 -4.12 -17.50
N PRO A 238 1.08 -3.60 -16.27
CA PRO A 238 2.14 -3.33 -15.32
C PRO A 238 2.63 -4.63 -14.66
N ALA A 239 3.95 -4.80 -14.65
CA ALA A 239 4.60 -5.83 -13.85
C ALA A 239 4.26 -5.56 -12.37
N SER A 240 4.09 -6.63 -11.61
CA SER A 240 3.84 -6.54 -10.17
C SER A 240 5.14 -6.14 -9.47
N ILE A 241 5.04 -5.24 -8.48
CA ILE A 241 6.18 -4.86 -7.64
C ILE A 241 6.64 -6.02 -6.77
N THR A 242 5.72 -6.87 -6.31
CA THR A 242 6.05 -8.09 -5.55
C THR A 242 6.60 -9.18 -6.46
N SER A 243 7.54 -9.94 -5.91
CA SER A 243 8.05 -11.16 -6.53
C SER A 243 6.99 -12.26 -6.58
N PRO A 244 7.05 -13.23 -7.52
CA PRO A 244 6.04 -14.29 -7.66
C PRO A 244 5.61 -14.99 -6.37
N THR A 245 6.56 -15.42 -5.53
CA THR A 245 6.24 -16.10 -4.27
C THR A 245 5.54 -15.14 -3.29
N PHE A 246 6.04 -13.91 -3.14
CA PHE A 246 5.41 -12.94 -2.22
C PHE A 246 4.13 -12.32 -2.77
N GLN A 247 3.91 -12.30 -4.08
CA GLN A 247 2.66 -11.88 -4.69
C GLN A 247 1.50 -12.74 -4.19
N CYS A 248 1.69 -14.06 -4.13
CA CYS A 248 0.72 -15.01 -3.57
C CYS A 248 0.43 -14.73 -2.09
N ILE A 249 1.45 -14.61 -1.24
CA ILE A 249 1.27 -14.34 0.20
C ILE A 249 0.58 -13.00 0.44
N VAL A 250 0.98 -11.96 -0.29
CA VAL A 250 0.37 -10.62 -0.19
C VAL A 250 -1.08 -10.67 -0.66
N ALA A 251 -1.37 -11.30 -1.80
CA ALA A 251 -2.74 -11.42 -2.31
C ALA A 251 -3.66 -12.20 -1.35
N ASP A 252 -3.19 -13.31 -0.78
CA ASP A 252 -3.91 -14.06 0.25
C ASP A 252 -4.23 -13.20 1.48
N GLN A 253 -3.27 -12.40 1.97
CA GLN A 253 -3.53 -11.53 3.10
C GLN A 253 -4.58 -10.45 2.78
N PHE A 254 -4.50 -9.82 1.61
CA PHE A 254 -5.49 -8.82 1.19
C PHE A 254 -6.87 -9.44 0.96
N TYR A 255 -6.92 -10.68 0.46
CA TYR A 255 -8.16 -11.45 0.35
C TYR A 255 -8.80 -11.64 1.73
N ARG A 256 -8.01 -12.09 2.71
CA ARG A 256 -8.50 -12.30 4.08
C ARG A 256 -9.04 -11.03 4.72
N THR A 257 -8.31 -9.91 4.57
CA THR A 257 -8.74 -8.63 5.17
C THR A 257 -9.93 -8.00 4.44
N LYS A 258 -10.13 -8.28 3.15
CA LYS A 258 -11.32 -7.82 2.42
C LYS A 258 -12.53 -8.69 2.75
N PHE A 259 -12.44 -9.98 2.46
CA PHE A 259 -13.59 -10.88 2.52
C PHE A 259 -13.96 -11.32 3.94
N GLY A 260 -13.02 -11.26 4.89
CA GLY A 260 -13.29 -11.46 6.32
C GLY A 260 -13.79 -10.21 7.06
N ASP A 261 -13.86 -9.04 6.41
CA ASP A 261 -14.32 -7.79 7.02
C ASP A 261 -15.82 -7.56 6.77
N PRO A 262 -16.70 -7.66 7.79
CA PRO A 262 -18.12 -7.38 7.65
C PRO A 262 -18.43 -5.89 7.40
N TYR A 263 -17.46 -5.00 7.57
CA TYR A 263 -17.57 -3.54 7.37
C TYR A 263 -16.83 -3.05 6.12
N PHE A 264 -16.35 -3.94 5.25
CA PHE A 264 -15.69 -3.53 4.00
C PHE A 264 -16.62 -2.61 3.19
N PHE A 265 -16.09 -1.48 2.74
CA PHE A 265 -16.91 -0.30 2.43
C PHE A 265 -17.98 -0.50 1.35
N ASP A 266 -17.74 -1.36 0.37
CA ASP A 266 -18.65 -1.58 -0.76
C ASP A 266 -19.47 -2.87 -0.62
N PHE A 267 -19.35 -3.61 0.49
CA PHE A 267 -20.10 -4.85 0.66
C PHE A 267 -21.58 -4.60 0.94
N ASN A 268 -22.43 -5.33 0.21
CA ASN A 268 -23.84 -5.54 0.52
C ASN A 268 -24.00 -6.63 1.60
N GLY A 269 -23.26 -6.47 2.70
CA GLY A 269 -23.24 -7.40 3.84
C GLY A 269 -24.18 -6.96 4.99
N PRO A 270 -24.18 -7.68 6.12
CA PRO A 270 -25.03 -7.38 7.27
C PRO A 270 -24.90 -5.95 7.80
N SER A 271 -23.69 -5.39 7.74
CA SER A 271 -23.42 -4.02 8.20
C SER A 271 -23.80 -2.95 7.18
N LYS A 272 -23.78 -3.29 5.89
CA LYS A 272 -24.03 -2.41 4.72
C LYS A 272 -23.74 -0.92 5.02
N PRO A 273 -22.47 -0.52 5.07
CA PRO A 273 -22.09 0.72 5.75
C PRO A 273 -22.63 1.97 5.06
N PHE A 274 -22.81 1.98 3.74
CA PHE A 274 -23.21 3.19 3.01
C PHE A 274 -24.46 2.97 2.18
N THR A 275 -25.21 4.05 1.93
CA THR A 275 -26.25 4.06 0.89
C THR A 275 -25.62 4.05 -0.50
N GLN A 276 -26.41 3.83 -1.56
CA GLN A 276 -25.86 3.79 -2.92
C GLN A 276 -25.34 5.15 -3.37
N ALA A 277 -25.99 6.24 -2.96
CA ALA A 277 -25.56 7.60 -3.25
C ALA A 277 -24.23 7.93 -2.54
N GLN A 278 -24.12 7.54 -1.26
CA GLN A 278 -22.88 7.69 -0.49
C GLN A 278 -21.73 6.89 -1.10
N LEU A 279 -21.97 5.62 -1.46
CA LEU A 279 -20.98 4.73 -2.04
C LEU A 279 -20.48 5.23 -3.41
N GLN A 280 -21.36 5.85 -4.22
CA GLN A 280 -20.98 6.49 -5.47
C GLN A 280 -19.95 7.61 -5.25
N GLN A 281 -20.04 8.36 -4.15
CA GLN A 281 -19.05 9.40 -3.83
C GLN A 281 -17.71 8.80 -3.40
N ILE A 282 -17.73 7.73 -2.60
CA ILE A 282 -16.52 7.03 -2.15
C ILE A 282 -15.76 6.42 -3.33
N HIS A 283 -16.46 5.83 -4.31
CA HIS A 283 -15.85 5.27 -5.52
C HIS A 283 -15.19 6.33 -6.42
N GLN A 284 -15.59 7.59 -6.32
CA GLN A 284 -14.97 8.69 -7.07
C GLN A 284 -13.74 9.28 -6.36
N ARG A 285 -13.51 8.89 -5.10
CA ARG A 285 -12.38 9.38 -4.32
C ARG A 285 -11.08 8.77 -4.81
N SER A 286 -10.05 9.59 -4.95
CA SER A 286 -8.70 9.17 -5.36
C SER A 286 -7.63 9.63 -4.37
N ALA A 287 -6.47 8.96 -4.36
CA ALA A 287 -5.33 9.39 -3.57
C ALA A 287 -4.91 10.83 -3.94
N SER A 288 -4.90 11.15 -5.23
CA SER A 288 -4.57 12.49 -5.72
C SER A 288 -5.52 13.57 -5.18
N LYS A 289 -6.83 13.28 -5.15
CA LYS A 289 -7.81 14.23 -4.61
C LYS A 289 -7.68 14.35 -3.09
N LEU A 290 -7.47 13.25 -2.37
CA LEU A 290 -7.19 13.25 -0.93
C LEU A 290 -6.03 14.19 -0.59
N LEU A 291 -4.95 14.17 -1.37
CA LEU A 291 -3.82 15.09 -1.18
C LEU A 291 -4.20 16.55 -1.48
N CYS A 292 -4.88 16.82 -2.60
CA CYS A 292 -5.35 18.16 -2.96
C CYS A 292 -6.21 18.82 -1.87
N ASP A 293 -7.13 18.05 -1.25
CA ASP A 293 -8.05 18.60 -0.26
C ASP A 293 -7.39 18.89 1.10
N ASN A 294 -6.21 18.30 1.37
CA ASN A 294 -5.55 18.33 2.68
C ASN A 294 -4.21 19.07 2.70
N ILE A 295 -3.75 19.58 1.55
CA ILE A 295 -2.50 20.31 1.42
C ILE A 295 -2.82 21.71 0.88
N PRO A 296 -2.83 22.73 1.77
CA PRO A 296 -3.02 24.11 1.34
C PRO A 296 -1.98 24.51 0.30
N GLY A 297 -2.42 25.09 -0.81
CA GLY A 297 -1.53 25.57 -1.87
C GLY A 297 -1.17 24.56 -2.95
N LEU A 298 -1.54 23.28 -2.80
CA LEU A 298 -1.35 22.28 -3.85
C LEU A 298 -2.33 22.54 -5.01
N LYS A 299 -1.80 22.84 -6.20
CA LYS A 299 -2.61 23.26 -7.37
C LYS A 299 -2.80 22.17 -8.41
N SER A 300 -1.82 21.29 -8.53
CA SER A 300 -1.81 20.22 -9.51
C SER A 300 -1.06 19.01 -8.97
N VAL A 301 -1.46 17.83 -9.46
CA VAL A 301 -0.96 16.52 -9.03
C VAL A 301 -1.02 15.55 -10.21
N PRO A 302 -0.27 14.44 -10.19
CA PRO A 302 -0.51 13.32 -11.09
C PRO A 302 -1.97 12.83 -10.96
N ARG A 303 -2.61 12.47 -12.08
CA ARG A 303 -3.98 11.93 -12.07
C ARG A 303 -4.08 10.66 -11.23
N PHE A 304 -3.08 9.78 -11.34
CA PHE A 304 -2.91 8.59 -10.51
C PHE A 304 -1.65 8.76 -9.64
N ALA A 305 -1.83 8.88 -8.32
CA ALA A 305 -0.75 9.25 -7.39
C ALA A 305 0.37 8.20 -7.28
N PHE A 306 0.06 6.93 -7.49
CA PHE A 306 1.01 5.82 -7.38
C PHE A 306 1.75 5.51 -8.69
N VAL A 307 1.53 6.30 -9.74
CA VAL A 307 2.02 6.04 -11.09
C VAL A 307 2.88 7.21 -11.54
N MET A 308 4.07 6.93 -12.05
CA MET A 308 4.92 7.99 -12.61
C MET A 308 4.25 8.66 -13.81
N LEU A 309 4.50 9.95 -13.99
CA LEU A 309 4.04 10.66 -15.18
C LEU A 309 4.56 10.01 -16.46
N GLY A 310 3.73 9.98 -17.50
CA GLY A 310 4.03 9.35 -18.79
C GLY A 310 3.83 7.84 -18.83
N VAL A 311 3.77 7.15 -17.68
CA VAL A 311 3.43 5.72 -17.61
C VAL A 311 1.91 5.56 -17.72
N ASN A 312 1.44 4.67 -18.61
CA ASN A 312 0.01 4.41 -18.85
C ASN A 312 -0.81 5.69 -19.07
N GLU A 313 -0.25 6.66 -19.82
CA GLU A 313 -0.87 7.96 -20.09
C GLU A 313 -1.16 8.81 -18.83
N ASN A 314 -0.55 8.46 -17.68
CA ASN A 314 -0.70 9.26 -16.47
C ASN A 314 -0.12 10.65 -16.70
N LYS A 315 -0.92 11.67 -16.39
CA LYS A 315 -0.61 13.07 -16.64
C LYS A 315 -0.91 13.90 -15.42
N GLU A 316 -0.29 15.07 -15.36
CA GLU A 316 -0.62 16.07 -14.38
C GLU A 316 -1.99 16.69 -14.67
N VAL A 317 -2.77 16.90 -13.62
CA VAL A 317 -4.11 17.51 -13.67
C VAL A 317 -4.24 18.54 -12.57
N LYS A 318 -5.13 19.51 -12.76
CA LYS A 318 -5.40 20.52 -11.72
C LYS A 318 -6.24 19.89 -10.62
N CYS A 319 -6.00 20.27 -9.36
CA CYS A 319 -6.78 19.80 -8.21
C CYS A 319 -8.29 20.09 -8.34
N ALA A 320 -8.66 21.15 -9.08
CA ALA A 320 -10.04 21.52 -9.35
C ALA A 320 -10.75 20.62 -10.38
N GLU A 321 -10.01 19.85 -11.19
CA GLU A 321 -10.54 18.92 -12.19
C GLU A 321 -10.82 17.53 -11.58
N LEU A 322 -10.31 17.27 -10.38
CA LEU A 322 -10.51 16.01 -9.68
C LEU A 322 -11.89 15.98 -8.98
N PRO A 323 -12.63 14.85 -9.02
CA PRO A 323 -13.95 14.73 -8.40
C PRO A 323 -13.94 15.11 -6.93
N ILE A 324 -14.98 15.82 -6.48
CA ILE A 324 -15.16 16.22 -5.08
C ILE A 324 -16.00 15.18 -4.37
N LEU A 325 -15.63 14.84 -3.13
CA LEU A 325 -16.47 14.04 -2.24
C LEU A 325 -17.66 14.90 -1.79
N ASP A 326 -18.83 14.70 -2.41
CA ASP A 326 -20.05 15.41 -2.04
C ASP A 326 -20.69 14.79 -0.79
N LEU A 327 -20.50 15.47 0.35
CA LEU A 327 -21.00 15.03 1.65
C LEU A 327 -22.49 15.33 1.87
N SER A 328 -23.18 16.01 0.94
CA SER A 328 -24.61 16.29 1.08
C SER A 328 -25.47 15.02 1.20
N HIS A 329 -24.99 13.89 0.69
CA HIS A 329 -25.61 12.57 0.82
C HIS A 329 -25.54 11.96 2.23
N TRP A 330 -24.91 12.65 3.19
CA TRP A 330 -24.91 12.32 4.62
C TRP A 330 -25.81 13.25 5.44
N GLY A 331 -26.58 14.12 4.79
CA GLY A 331 -27.60 14.92 5.48
C GLY A 331 -28.74 14.06 5.98
N ASP A 332 -29.18 14.31 7.21
CA ASP A 332 -30.46 13.79 7.67
C ASP A 332 -31.55 14.40 6.78
N ASP A 333 -32.33 13.56 6.10
CA ASP A 333 -33.54 14.03 5.45
C ASP A 333 -34.44 14.62 6.55
N PHE A 334 -34.67 15.94 6.53
CA PHE A 334 -35.77 16.56 7.26
C PHE A 334 -37.12 16.14 6.63
N SER A 335 -37.35 14.84 6.54
CA SER A 335 -38.70 14.31 6.42
C SER A 335 -39.27 14.29 7.83
N PHE A 336 -40.09 15.28 8.14
CA PHE A 336 -41.09 15.12 9.18
C PHE A 336 -41.96 13.93 8.74
N ASP A 337 -41.66 12.74 9.25
CA ASP A 337 -42.65 11.66 9.30
C ASP A 337 -43.73 12.10 10.28
N ASN A 338 -44.65 12.92 9.79
CA ASN A 338 -45.99 13.02 10.32
C ASN A 338 -46.75 11.78 9.83
N SER A 339 -46.68 10.70 10.60
CA SER A 339 -47.69 9.63 10.57
C SER A 339 -47.89 9.03 11.94
#